data_AF-A0A7X8RCC7-F1
#
_entry.id   AF-A0A7X8RCC7-F1
#
_cell.length_a   1.000
_cell.length_b   1.000
_cell.length_c   1.000
_cell.angle_alpha   90.00
_cell.angle_beta   90.00
_cell.angle_gamma   90.00
#
_symmetry.space_group_name_H-M   'P 1'
#
loop_
_entity.id
_entity.type
_entity.pdbx_description
1 polymer ?
#
loop_
_entity_poly.entity_id
_entity_poly.type
_entity_poly.pdbx_seq_one_letter_code
_entity_poly.pdbx_strand_id
1 'polypeptide(L)'
;EMARKLNPVLRGWANYYRLANCRSIFAKLMGWIRRRLRMKQMREWKSYKQLHKALRRRGYKGEFRKISMTRWRNSTNTLANMALPNSWFDEIGLINLGTYKTGTLSFYYER
;
A
#
# COMPACT_ATOMS: atom_id res chain seq x y z
N GLU A 1 2.45 -8.00 10.77
CA GLU A 1 2.93 -9.23 10.09
C GLU A 1 3.05 -9.13 8.56
N MET A 2 2.00 -8.74 7.83
CA MET A 2 2.05 -8.66 6.36
C MET A 2 3.18 -7.75 5.84
N ALA A 3 3.27 -6.50 6.31
CA ALA A 3 4.33 -5.57 5.91
C ALA A 3 5.73 -6.12 6.24
N ARG A 4 5.89 -6.74 7.42
CA ARG A 4 7.14 -7.37 7.85
C ARG A 4 7.65 -8.43 6.87
N LYS A 5 6.74 -9.24 6.29
CA LYS A 5 7.09 -10.25 5.27
C LYS A 5 7.34 -9.63 3.89
N LEU A 6 6.60 -8.59 3.52
CA LEU A 6 6.68 -7.97 2.19
C LEU A 6 7.88 -7.04 2.06
N ASN A 7 8.26 -6.33 3.13
CA ASN A 7 9.32 -5.32 3.10
C ASN A 7 10.68 -5.87 2.63
N PRO A 8 11.18 -7.03 3.09
CA PRO A 8 12.46 -7.57 2.59
C PRO A 8 12.45 -7.82 1.07
N VAL A 9 11.33 -8.34 0.54
CA VAL A 9 11.16 -8.59 -0.89
C VAL A 9 11.16 -7.28 -1.67
N LEU A 10 10.37 -6.30 -1.23
CA LEU A 10 10.32 -4.99 -1.86
C LEU A 10 11.69 -4.29 -1.82
N ARG A 11 12.42 -4.39 -0.70
CA ARG A 11 13.74 -3.78 -0.55
C ARG A 11 14.77 -4.42 -1.49
N GLY A 12 14.81 -5.76 -1.56
CA GLY A 12 15.69 -6.47 -2.46
C GLY A 12 15.39 -6.13 -3.93
N TRP A 13 14.11 -6.16 -4.30
CA TRP A 13 13.66 -5.80 -5.64
C TRP A 13 14.03 -4.34 -6.00
N ALA A 14 13.78 -3.38 -5.10
CA ALA A 14 14.16 -2.00 -5.30
C ALA A 14 15.68 -1.84 -5.52
N ASN A 15 16.48 -2.49 -4.69
CA ASN A 15 17.94 -2.41 -4.76
C ASN A 15 18.50 -3.03 -6.04
N TYR A 16 17.86 -4.08 -6.57
CA TYR A 16 18.25 -4.69 -7.83
C TYR A 16 17.90 -3.78 -9.03
N TYR A 17 16.67 -3.26 -9.08
CA TYR A 17 16.20 -2.47 -10.23
C TYR A 17 16.53 -0.97 -10.16
N ARG A 18 17.12 -0.46 -9.07
CA ARG A 18 17.44 0.97 -8.93
C ARG A 18 18.44 1.51 -9.95
N LEU A 19 19.20 0.65 -10.63
CA LEU A 19 20.11 1.06 -11.70
C LEU A 19 19.35 1.72 -12.87
N ALA A 20 18.14 1.24 -13.16
CA ALA A 20 17.28 1.82 -14.18
C ALA A 20 16.64 3.12 -13.68
N ASN A 21 16.31 4.06 -14.58
CA ASN A 21 15.50 5.23 -14.24
C ASN A 21 14.00 4.84 -14.09
N CYS A 22 13.68 4.15 -12.98
CA CYS A 22 12.40 3.48 -12.77
C CYS A 22 11.49 4.16 -11.73
N ARG A 23 11.75 5.42 -11.36
CA ARG A 23 10.97 6.16 -10.35
C ARG A 23 9.46 6.18 -10.61
N SER A 24 9.04 6.44 -11.85
CA SER A 24 7.62 6.48 -12.22
C SER A 24 6.97 5.09 -12.13
N ILE A 25 7.72 4.04 -12.49
CA ILE A 25 7.29 2.64 -12.38
C ILE A 25 7.12 2.27 -10.90
N PHE A 26 8.07 2.65 -10.04
CA PHE A 26 8.00 2.42 -8.60
C PHE A 26 6.78 3.09 -7.96
N ALA A 27 6.47 4.32 -8.37
CA ALA A 27 5.28 5.02 -7.89
C ALA A 27 3.97 4.30 -8.30
N LYS A 28 3.85 3.88 -9.57
CA LYS A 28 2.69 3.12 -10.06
C LYS A 28 2.56 1.77 -9.34
N LEU A 29 3.68 1.06 -9.17
CA LEU A 29 3.74 -0.20 -8.47
C LEU A 29 3.32 -0.06 -7.00
N MET A 30 3.78 0.99 -6.30
CA MET A 30 3.34 1.28 -4.93
C MET A 30 1.84 1.53 -4.83
N GLY A 31 1.26 2.25 -5.79
CA GLY A 31 -0.19 2.41 -5.88
C GLY A 31 -0.92 1.06 -5.98
N TRP A 32 -0.43 0.17 -6.84
CA TRP A 32 -0.97 -1.18 -7.01
C TRP A 32 -0.78 -2.05 -5.75
N ILE A 33 0.39 -2.02 -5.12
CA ILE A 33 0.69 -2.75 -3.88
C ILE A 33 -0.28 -2.32 -2.78
N ARG A 34 -0.41 -1.00 -2.51
CA ARG A 34 -1.33 -0.50 -1.49
C ARG A 34 -2.76 -0.96 -1.76
N ARG A 35 -3.23 -0.91 -3.02
CA ARG A 35 -4.55 -1.44 -3.40
C ARG A 35 -4.68 -2.94 -3.11
N ARG A 36 -3.65 -3.74 -3.41
CA ARG A 36 -3.63 -5.19 -3.14
C ARG A 36 -3.72 -5.50 -1.65
N LEU A 37 -2.98 -4.73 -0.84
CA LEU A 37 -2.99 -4.86 0.60
C LEU A 37 -4.33 -4.42 1.21
N ARG A 38 -4.96 -3.33 0.72
CA ARG A 38 -6.34 -2.97 1.10
C ARG A 38 -7.29 -4.14 0.88
N MET A 39 -7.22 -4.77 -0.29
CA MET A 39 -8.07 -5.90 -0.60
C MET A 39 -7.84 -7.11 0.30
N LYS A 40 -6.59 -7.38 0.68
CA LYS A 40 -6.29 -8.43 1.66
C LYS A 40 -6.91 -8.10 3.02
N GLN A 41 -6.74 -6.88 3.50
CA GLN A 41 -7.31 -6.42 4.77
C GLN A 41 -8.83 -6.48 4.78
N MET A 42 -9.47 -6.08 3.67
CA MET A 42 -10.92 -6.19 3.51
C MET A 42 -11.40 -7.64 3.60
N ARG A 43 -10.67 -8.58 2.97
CA ARG A 43 -11.01 -10.01 3.08
C ARG A 43 -10.88 -10.54 4.50
N GLU A 44 -9.88 -10.10 5.26
CA GLU A 44 -9.72 -10.46 6.67
C GLU A 44 -10.86 -9.93 7.55
N TRP A 45 -11.42 -8.78 7.20
CA TRP A 45 -12.56 -8.21 7.90
C TRP A 45 -13.85 -9.01 7.74
N LYS A 46 -13.95 -9.82 6.68
CA LYS A 46 -15.08 -10.73 6.33
C LYS A 46 -16.43 -10.05 6.10
N SER A 47 -16.74 -8.96 6.79
CA SER A 47 -18.02 -8.25 6.77
C SER A 47 -17.82 -6.72 6.77
N TYR A 48 -18.78 -6.01 6.18
CA TYR A 48 -18.84 -4.54 6.13
C TYR A 48 -18.83 -3.91 7.54
N LYS A 49 -19.29 -4.64 8.57
CA LYS A 49 -19.33 -4.15 9.95
C LYS A 49 -17.93 -3.77 10.46
N GLN A 50 -16.90 -4.56 10.11
CA GLN A 50 -15.52 -4.26 10.52
C GLN A 50 -14.95 -3.05 9.77
N LEU A 51 -15.28 -2.87 8.49
CA LEU A 51 -14.96 -1.65 7.76
C LEU A 51 -15.57 -0.42 8.45
N HIS A 52 -16.85 -0.48 8.79
CA HIS A 52 -17.53 0.61 9.49
C HIS A 52 -16.92 0.88 10.86
N LYS A 53 -16.53 -0.17 11.60
CA LYS A 53 -15.79 -0.04 12.86
C LYS A 53 -14.44 0.65 12.66
N ALA A 54 -13.69 0.31 11.61
CA ALA A 54 -12.42 0.95 11.28
C ALA A 54 -12.61 2.44 10.92
N LEU A 55 -13.65 2.78 10.16
CA LEU A 55 -14.01 4.16 9.87
C LEU A 55 -14.33 4.96 11.15
N ARG A 56 -15.12 4.38 12.06
CA ARG A 56 -15.44 5.04 13.33
C ARG A 56 -14.21 5.22 14.23
N ARG A 57 -13.30 4.25 14.26
CA ARG A 57 -12.02 4.37 14.99
C ARG A 57 -11.14 5.51 14.45
N ARG A 58 -11.29 5.85 13.17
CA ARG A 58 -10.64 6.99 12.52
C ARG A 58 -11.36 8.33 12.75
N GLY A 59 -12.47 8.34 13.50
CA GLY A 59 -13.23 9.53 13.80
C GLY A 59 -14.34 9.87 12.78
N TYR A 60 -14.53 9.06 11.73
CA TYR A 60 -15.61 9.30 10.77
C TYR A 60 -16.97 8.97 11.40
N LYS A 61 -17.94 9.88 11.20
CA LYS A 61 -19.32 9.78 11.70
C LYS A 61 -20.31 9.69 10.55
N GLY A 62 -21.54 9.26 10.84
CA GLY A 62 -22.64 9.15 9.88
C GLY A 62 -22.92 7.70 9.42
N GLU A 63 -23.78 7.58 8.43
CA GLU A 63 -24.13 6.31 7.80
C GLU A 63 -23.16 5.96 6.69
N PHE A 64 -22.66 4.72 6.71
CA PHE A 64 -21.75 4.22 5.69
C PHE A 64 -22.46 3.17 4.83
N ARG A 65 -22.29 3.27 3.51
CA ARG A 65 -22.82 2.27 2.58
C ARG A 65 -22.24 0.88 2.89
N LYS A 66 -23.09 -0.15 2.80
CA LYS A 66 -22.66 -1.55 2.90
C LYS A 66 -22.00 -1.95 1.58
N ILE A 67 -20.73 -2.36 1.63
CA ILE A 67 -19.99 -2.81 0.45
C ILE A 67 -19.44 -4.23 0.68
N SER A 68 -19.33 -5.00 -0.40
CA SER A 68 -18.73 -6.33 -0.34
C SER A 68 -17.24 -6.26 0.01
N MET A 69 -16.79 -7.11 0.93
CA MET A 69 -15.40 -7.22 1.35
C MET A 69 -14.54 -8.08 0.40
N THR A 70 -15.13 -8.72 -0.61
CA THR A 70 -14.44 -9.70 -1.47
C THR A 70 -14.19 -9.20 -2.90
N ARG A 71 -14.98 -8.24 -3.40
CA ARG A 71 -14.85 -7.69 -4.75
C ARG A 71 -13.62 -6.77 -4.88
N TRP A 72 -12.72 -7.08 -5.81
CA TRP A 72 -11.50 -6.30 -6.09
C TRP A 72 -11.77 -4.82 -6.33
N ARG A 73 -12.85 -4.46 -7.06
CA ARG A 73 -13.21 -3.06 -7.32
C ARG A 73 -13.43 -2.22 -6.06
N ASN A 74 -13.80 -2.86 -4.94
CA ASN A 74 -14.08 -2.14 -3.70
C ASN A 74 -12.80 -1.71 -2.95
N SER A 75 -11.63 -2.26 -3.30
CA SER A 75 -10.33 -1.77 -2.75
C SER A 75 -9.98 -0.34 -3.15
N THR A 76 -10.61 0.18 -4.20
CA THR A 76 -10.45 1.56 -4.67
C THR A 76 -11.64 2.44 -4.31
N ASN A 77 -12.63 1.91 -3.58
CA ASN A 77 -13.77 2.68 -3.13
C ASN A 77 -13.35 3.72 -2.08
N THR A 78 -14.00 4.89 -2.07
CA THR A 78 -13.81 5.96 -1.10
C THR A 78 -13.83 5.45 0.35
N LEU A 79 -14.80 4.59 0.72
CA LEU A 79 -14.88 4.05 2.08
C LEU A 79 -13.65 3.22 2.46
N ALA A 80 -13.11 2.43 1.52
CA ALA A 80 -11.91 1.64 1.75
C ALA A 80 -10.67 2.54 1.86
N ASN A 81 -10.58 3.60 1.05
CA ASN A 81 -9.48 4.57 1.12
C ASN A 81 -9.54 5.41 2.41
N MET A 82 -10.71 5.76 2.91
CA MET A 82 -10.89 6.45 4.19
C MET A 82 -10.53 5.54 5.37
N ALA A 83 -10.93 4.26 5.29
CA ALA A 83 -10.63 3.26 6.32
C ALA A 83 -9.17 2.78 6.29
N LEU A 84 -8.50 2.85 5.14
CA LEU A 84 -7.11 2.42 4.92
C LEU A 84 -6.37 3.45 4.03
N PRO A 85 -6.15 4.68 4.52
CA PRO A 85 -5.45 5.75 3.81
C PRO A 85 -3.98 5.39 3.65
N ASN A 86 -3.26 6.17 2.86
CA ASN A 86 -1.83 5.93 2.64
C ASN A 86 -1.05 6.00 3.97
N SER A 87 -1.42 6.90 4.89
CA SER A 87 -0.81 7.01 6.23
C SER A 87 -0.88 5.71 7.03
N TRP A 88 -1.95 4.93 6.88
CA TRP A 88 -2.05 3.63 7.55
C TRP A 88 -0.97 2.65 7.11
N PHE A 89 -0.59 2.70 5.84
CA PHE A 89 0.50 1.87 5.33
C PHE A 89 1.84 2.26 5.94
N ASP A 90 2.02 3.56 6.19
CA ASP A 90 3.21 4.10 6.86
C ASP A 90 3.20 3.71 8.35
N GLU A 91 2.05 3.77 9.04
CA GLU A 91 1.86 3.32 10.43
C GLU A 91 2.20 1.84 10.62
N ILE A 92 1.85 0.96 9.68
CA ILE A 92 2.22 -0.47 9.74
C ILE A 92 3.65 -0.75 9.26
N GLY A 93 4.41 0.30 8.90
CA GLY A 93 5.81 0.23 8.48
C GLY A 93 6.02 -0.32 7.08
N LEU A 94 5.06 -0.21 6.16
CA LEU A 94 5.26 -0.60 4.76
C LEU A 94 6.27 0.33 4.10
N ILE A 95 7.34 -0.22 3.51
CA ILE A 95 8.31 0.61 2.79
C ILE A 95 7.71 1.21 1.52
N ASN A 96 8.14 2.41 1.16
CA ASN A 96 7.70 3.09 -0.04
C ASN A 96 8.79 3.04 -1.13
N LEU A 97 8.55 2.29 -2.21
CA LEU A 97 9.52 2.20 -3.31
C LEU A 97 9.78 3.57 -3.97
N GLY A 98 8.80 4.48 -3.98
CA GLY A 98 8.94 5.79 -4.61
C GLY A 98 9.98 6.71 -3.96
N THR A 99 10.46 6.38 -2.76
CA THR A 99 11.51 7.15 -2.06
C THR A 99 12.92 6.70 -2.40
N TYR A 100 13.08 5.57 -3.10
CA TYR A 100 14.39 5.06 -3.48
C TYR A 100 14.99 5.94 -4.59
N LYS A 101 16.29 6.26 -4.47
CA LYS A 101 17.04 6.86 -5.56
C LYS A 101 17.22 5.81 -6.66
N THR A 102 16.85 6.16 -7.88
CA THR A 102 16.93 5.32 -9.08
C THR A 102 17.74 6.02 -10.16
N GLY A 103 18.29 5.28 -11.14
CA GLY A 103 19.17 5.83 -12.16
C GLY A 103 20.59 6.12 -11.65
N THR A 104 20.96 5.57 -10.49
CA THR A 104 22.31 5.69 -9.94
C THR A 104 23.13 4.48 -10.37
N LEU A 105 24.14 4.66 -11.21
CA LEU A 105 25.10 3.61 -11.55
C LEU A 105 25.96 3.32 -10.33
N SER A 106 26.02 2.07 -9.86
CA SER A 106 26.85 1.68 -8.70
C SER A 106 28.36 1.65 -9.00
N PHE A 107 28.77 1.86 -10.25
CA PHE A 107 30.14 1.63 -10.74
C PHE A 107 30.86 2.89 -11.23
N TYR A 108 30.38 4.10 -10.94
CA TYR A 108 31.21 5.29 -11.14
C TYR A 108 32.18 5.45 -9.97
N TYR A 109 33.33 4.80 -10.06
CA TYR A 109 34.53 5.30 -9.38
C TYR A 109 35.05 6.45 -10.24
N GLU A 110 34.98 7.69 -9.75
CA GLU A 110 35.81 8.76 -10.29
C GLU A 110 37.27 8.29 -10.17
N ARG A 111 37.96 8.17 -11.32
CA ARG A 111 39.42 8.01 -11.36
C ARG A 111 40.07 9.37 -11.19
#